data_AF-A0A183EMS0-F1
#
_entry.id   AF-A0A183EMS0-F1
#
_cell.length_a   1.000
_cell.length_b   1.000
_cell.length_c   1.000
_cell.angle_alpha   90.00
_cell.angle_beta   90.00
_cell.angle_gamma   90.00
#
_symmetry.space_group_name_H-M   'P 1'
#
loop_
_entity.id
_entity.type
_entity.pdbx_description
1 polymer ?
#
loop_
_entity_poly.entity_id
_entity_poly.type
_entity_poly.pdbx_seq_one_letter_code
_entity_poly.pdbx_strand_id
1 'polypeptide(L)'
;MNPLDLAHQEYNEFQGSRKRKTNVYECDDNLDVSLRKRERFDMTKQITELQYQLLKAEKEKDRVVKIHSDLVKKYRACVTALSGLQIKMKGDDTVQVESIFDPGNYFIFRVNDNGKTISLLETDYAVQWTEQIQEYLQGRNSTPAFLAAITLILDERAGSTTTISFYSSD
;
A
#
# COMPACT_ATOMS: atom_id res chain seq x y z
N MET A 1 20.20 -92.25 10.48
CA MET A 1 20.44 -90.85 10.08
C MET A 1 21.44 -90.27 11.07
N ASN A 2 22.50 -89.59 10.60
CA ASN A 2 23.59 -89.11 11.45
C ASN A 2 23.17 -87.84 12.22
N PRO A 3 23.20 -87.83 13.57
CA PRO A 3 22.72 -86.70 14.36
C PRO A 3 23.53 -85.41 14.15
N LEU A 4 24.80 -85.51 13.74
CA LEU A 4 25.65 -84.34 13.48
C LEU A 4 25.25 -83.60 12.19
N ASP A 5 24.81 -84.34 11.18
CA ASP A 5 24.35 -83.76 9.90
C ASP A 5 23.00 -83.04 10.07
N LEU A 6 22.13 -83.59 10.92
CA LEU A 6 20.85 -82.96 11.26
C LEU A 6 21.07 -81.61 11.96
N ALA A 7 22.00 -81.54 12.91
CA ALA A 7 22.31 -80.31 13.62
C ALA A 7 22.91 -79.21 12.70
N HIS A 8 23.73 -79.60 11.72
CA HIS A 8 24.26 -78.65 10.72
C HIS A 8 23.18 -78.12 9.79
N GLN A 9 22.23 -78.97 9.39
CA GLN A 9 21.12 -78.56 8.56
C GLN A 9 20.21 -77.57 9.30
N GLU A 10 19.85 -77.88 10.55
CA GLU A 10 19.03 -76.99 11.39
C GLU A 10 19.70 -75.64 11.63
N TYR A 11 21.03 -75.62 11.88
CA TYR A 11 21.77 -74.38 12.07
C TYR A 11 21.79 -73.50 10.81
N ASN A 12 21.96 -74.11 9.63
CA ASN A 12 21.95 -73.39 8.36
C ASN A 12 20.56 -72.83 8.01
N GLU A 13 19.49 -73.59 8.28
CA GLU A 13 18.12 -73.13 8.10
C GLU A 13 17.76 -71.99 9.08
N PHE A 14 18.24 -72.06 10.32
CA PHE A 14 18.08 -70.99 11.30
C PHE A 14 18.81 -69.71 10.89
N GLN A 15 20.06 -69.81 10.43
CA GLN A 15 20.82 -68.67 9.92
C GLN A 15 20.20 -68.07 8.65
N GLY A 16 19.70 -68.91 7.73
CA GLY A 16 18.96 -68.47 6.54
C GLY A 16 17.68 -67.72 6.89
N SER A 17 16.91 -68.23 7.86
CA SER A 17 15.68 -67.62 8.34
C SER A 17 15.92 -66.28 9.04
N ARG A 18 17.01 -66.16 9.82
CA ARG A 18 17.41 -64.92 10.48
C ARG A 18 17.83 -63.85 9.47
N LYS A 19 18.63 -64.21 8.45
CA LYS A 19 19.04 -63.27 7.37
C LYS A 19 17.84 -62.76 6.57
N ARG A 20 16.86 -63.62 6.27
CA ARG A 20 15.63 -63.21 5.57
C ARG A 20 14.79 -62.26 6.42
N LYS A 21 14.65 -62.52 7.72
CA LYS A 21 13.93 -61.61 8.63
C LYS A 21 14.60 -60.23 8.70
N THR A 22 15.93 -60.16 8.90
CA THR A 22 16.64 -58.88 8.96
C THR A 22 16.51 -58.05 7.67
N ASN A 23 16.61 -58.68 6.50
CA ASN A 23 16.54 -58.00 5.22
C ASN A 23 15.12 -57.45 4.91
N VAL A 24 14.07 -58.10 5.42
CA VAL A 24 12.69 -57.61 5.31
C VAL A 24 12.47 -56.36 6.18
N TYR A 25 12.99 -56.34 7.41
CA TYR A 25 12.88 -55.17 8.30
C TYR A 25 13.74 -53.98 7.82
N GLU A 26 14.91 -54.20 7.23
CA GLU A 26 15.75 -53.12 6.65
C GLU A 26 15.15 -52.52 5.36
N CYS A 27 14.39 -53.28 4.58
CA CYS A 27 13.78 -52.81 3.34
C CYS A 27 12.54 -51.94 3.61
N ASP A 28 11.76 -52.28 4.64
CA ASP A 28 10.55 -51.56 5.05
C ASP A 28 10.87 -50.17 5.66
N ASP A 29 11.87 -50.10 6.54
CA ASP A 29 12.31 -48.83 7.16
C ASP A 29 12.95 -47.86 6.15
N ASN A 30 13.68 -48.38 5.16
CA ASN A 30 14.24 -47.55 4.08
C ASN A 30 13.17 -46.94 3.16
N LEU A 31 12.06 -47.66 2.93
CA LEU A 31 10.97 -47.16 2.10
C LEU A 31 10.24 -46.01 2.79
N ASP A 32 9.90 -46.14 4.08
CA ASP A 32 9.29 -45.07 4.89
C ASP A 32 10.19 -43.83 4.99
N VAL A 33 11.50 -44.02 5.23
CA VAL A 33 12.48 -42.92 5.22
C VAL A 33 12.54 -42.22 3.86
N SER A 34 12.45 -42.95 2.75
CA SER A 34 12.47 -42.38 1.40
C SER A 34 11.21 -41.57 1.07
N LEU A 35 10.04 -42.04 1.51
CA LEU A 35 8.76 -41.35 1.33
C LEU A 35 8.72 -40.05 2.15
N ARG A 36 9.10 -40.10 3.43
CA ARG A 36 9.19 -38.91 4.29
C ARG A 36 10.19 -37.89 3.76
N LYS A 37 11.31 -38.33 3.16
CA LYS A 37 12.27 -37.43 2.50
C LYS A 37 11.67 -36.75 1.26
N ARG A 38 10.91 -37.49 0.44
CA ARG A 38 10.21 -36.95 -0.73
C ARG A 38 9.14 -35.94 -0.32
N GLU A 39 8.32 -36.25 0.68
CA GLU A 39 7.31 -35.33 1.21
C GLU A 39 7.93 -34.04 1.75
N ARG A 40 9.03 -34.15 2.52
CA ARG A 40 9.75 -32.96 2.99
C ARG A 40 10.32 -32.15 1.84
N PHE A 41 10.86 -32.79 0.81
CA PHE A 41 11.39 -32.12 -0.36
C PHE A 41 10.30 -31.40 -1.15
N ASP A 42 9.16 -32.05 -1.38
CA ASP A 42 8.02 -31.44 -2.07
C ASP A 42 7.41 -30.31 -1.25
N MET A 43 7.33 -30.46 0.08
CA MET A 43 6.92 -29.39 1.00
C MET A 43 7.90 -28.22 0.97
N THR A 44 9.20 -28.49 0.94
CA THR A 44 10.24 -27.44 0.86
C THR A 44 10.14 -26.69 -0.45
N LYS A 45 9.91 -27.39 -1.57
CA LYS A 45 9.64 -26.78 -2.88
C LYS A 45 8.40 -25.89 -2.86
N GLN A 46 7.30 -26.37 -2.29
CA GLN A 46 6.07 -25.58 -2.15
C GLN A 46 6.31 -24.33 -1.29
N ILE A 47 7.05 -24.44 -0.19
CA ILE A 47 7.42 -23.29 0.65
C ILE A 47 8.24 -22.29 -0.16
N THR A 48 9.26 -22.74 -0.91
CA THR A 48 10.09 -21.83 -1.71
C THR A 48 9.30 -21.16 -2.83
N GLU A 49 8.37 -21.88 -3.47
CA GLU A 49 7.51 -21.32 -4.51
C GLU A 49 6.53 -20.30 -3.92
N LEU A 50 5.90 -20.60 -2.80
CA LEU A 50 5.01 -19.67 -2.10
C LEU A 50 5.76 -18.42 -1.62
N GLN A 51 6.98 -18.57 -1.10
CA GLN A 51 7.83 -17.43 -0.73
C GLN A 51 8.18 -16.56 -1.94
N TYR A 52 8.47 -17.18 -3.09
CA TYR A 52 8.72 -16.45 -4.33
C TYR A 52 7.47 -15.69 -4.81
N GLN A 53 6.30 -16.33 -4.79
CA GLN A 53 5.03 -15.70 -5.16
C GLN A 53 4.67 -14.54 -4.24
N LEU A 54 4.88 -14.70 -2.93
CA LEU A 54 4.66 -13.66 -1.93
C LEU A 54 5.57 -12.46 -2.20
N LEU A 55 6.87 -12.69 -2.37
CA LEU A 55 7.83 -11.61 -2.66
C LEU A 55 7.51 -10.89 -3.99
N LYS A 56 7.07 -11.64 -5.00
CA LYS A 56 6.60 -11.07 -6.27
C LYS A 56 5.36 -10.20 -6.08
N ALA A 57 4.39 -10.65 -5.30
CA ALA A 57 3.16 -9.92 -5.03
C ALA A 57 3.42 -8.64 -4.20
N GLU A 58 4.30 -8.71 -3.19
CA GLU A 58 4.72 -7.55 -2.39
C GLU A 58 5.40 -6.49 -3.26
N LYS A 59 6.32 -6.91 -4.12
CA LYS A 59 7.01 -6.00 -5.04
C LYS A 59 6.04 -5.31 -6.00
N GLU A 60 5.02 -6.02 -6.46
CA GLU A 60 4.00 -5.44 -7.33
C GLU A 60 3.09 -4.48 -6.57
N LYS A 61 2.66 -4.83 -5.35
CA LYS A 61 1.93 -3.93 -4.45
C LYS A 61 2.70 -2.63 -4.23
N ASP A 62 3.99 -2.70 -3.93
CA ASP A 62 4.81 -1.52 -3.68
C ASP A 62 4.97 -0.64 -4.92
N ARG A 63 5.08 -1.25 -6.11
CA ARG A 63 5.09 -0.52 -7.38
C ARG A 63 3.77 0.22 -7.60
N VAL A 64 2.65 -0.45 -7.41
CA VAL A 64 1.31 0.14 -7.57
C VAL A 64 1.15 1.33 -6.61
N VAL A 65 1.49 1.16 -5.33
CA VAL A 65 1.45 2.25 -4.33
C VAL A 65 2.32 3.43 -4.76
N LYS A 66 3.53 3.18 -5.26
CA LYS A 66 4.43 4.24 -5.74
C LYS A 66 3.83 5.01 -6.92
N ILE A 67 3.31 4.29 -7.92
CA ILE A 67 2.69 4.90 -9.11
C ILE A 67 1.50 5.77 -8.70
N HIS A 68 0.63 5.29 -7.82
CA HIS A 68 -0.49 6.07 -7.31
C HIS A 68 -0.04 7.31 -6.53
N SER A 69 0.95 7.17 -5.65
CA SER A 69 1.53 8.31 -4.92
C SER A 69 2.07 9.37 -5.88
N ASP A 70 2.82 8.96 -6.89
CA ASP A 70 3.42 9.89 -7.85
C ASP A 70 2.35 10.58 -8.71
N LEU A 71 1.30 9.86 -9.09
CA LEU A 71 0.16 10.43 -9.80
C LEU A 71 -0.58 11.48 -8.95
N VAL A 72 -0.86 11.18 -7.68
CA VAL A 72 -1.51 12.13 -6.76
C VAL A 72 -0.64 13.37 -6.54
N LYS A 73 0.68 13.22 -6.41
CA LYS A 73 1.61 14.36 -6.31
C LYS A 73 1.59 15.24 -7.55
N LYS A 74 1.63 14.63 -8.74
CA LYS A 74 1.54 15.36 -10.02
C LYS A 74 0.21 16.09 -10.15
N TYR A 75 -0.90 15.42 -9.87
CA TYR A 75 -2.23 16.02 -9.90
C TYR A 75 -2.32 17.23 -8.96
N ARG A 76 -1.86 17.09 -7.71
CA ARG A 76 -1.82 18.20 -6.74
C ARG A 76 -0.95 19.36 -7.22
N ALA A 77 0.20 19.08 -7.83
CA ALA A 77 1.07 20.11 -8.37
C ALA A 77 0.39 20.88 -9.51
N CYS A 78 -0.28 20.17 -10.44
CA CYS A 78 -1.05 20.79 -11.52
C CYS A 78 -2.19 21.66 -10.99
N VAL A 79 -3.00 21.14 -10.06
CA VAL A 79 -4.10 21.91 -9.44
C VAL A 79 -3.57 23.16 -8.76
N THR A 80 -2.49 23.03 -7.98
CA THR A 80 -1.87 24.17 -7.28
C THR A 80 -1.36 25.23 -8.27
N ALA A 81 -0.71 24.81 -9.36
CA ALA A 81 -0.21 25.73 -10.37
C ALA A 81 -1.32 26.44 -11.15
N LEU A 82 -2.48 25.79 -11.36
CA LEU A 82 -3.61 26.36 -12.10
C LEU A 82 -4.47 27.28 -11.23
N SER A 83 -4.75 26.89 -9.98
CA SER A 83 -5.69 27.62 -9.12
C SER A 83 -5.02 28.52 -8.08
N GLY A 84 -3.71 28.39 -7.87
CA GLY A 84 -3.01 29.02 -6.75
C GLY A 84 -3.37 28.43 -5.38
N LEU A 85 -4.03 27.27 -5.34
CA LEU A 85 -4.51 26.64 -4.11
C LEU A 85 -3.91 25.26 -3.92
N GLN A 86 -3.21 25.07 -2.82
CA GLN A 86 -2.69 23.79 -2.40
C GLN A 86 -3.76 23.02 -1.62
N ILE A 87 -4.28 21.97 -2.25
CA ILE A 87 -5.31 21.10 -1.67
C ILE A 87 -4.65 19.84 -1.06
N LYS A 88 -4.96 19.54 0.21
CA LYS A 88 -4.46 18.38 0.97
C LYS A 88 -5.61 17.71 1.70
N MET A 89 -5.81 16.41 1.50
CA MET A 89 -6.78 15.66 2.31
C MET A 89 -6.20 15.39 3.72
N LYS A 90 -7.04 15.53 4.74
CA LYS A 90 -6.78 15.19 6.13
C LYS A 90 -7.82 14.17 6.58
N GLY A 91 -7.38 12.93 6.78
CA GLY A 91 -8.30 11.83 7.05
C GLY A 91 -9.24 11.56 5.88
N ASP A 92 -10.43 11.03 6.19
CA ASP A 92 -11.35 10.52 5.17
C ASP A 92 -12.26 11.61 4.60
N ASP A 93 -12.70 12.56 5.44
CA ASP A 93 -13.78 13.50 5.08
C ASP A 93 -13.38 14.98 5.18
N THR A 94 -12.11 15.31 5.43
CA THR A 94 -11.69 16.71 5.52
C THR A 94 -10.58 17.07 4.54
N VAL A 95 -10.65 18.29 4.03
CA VAL A 95 -9.72 18.84 3.04
C VAL A 95 -9.21 20.17 3.53
N GLN A 96 -7.90 20.31 3.59
CA GLN A 96 -7.21 21.57 3.81
C GLN A 96 -6.92 22.25 2.47
N VAL A 97 -7.30 23.51 2.37
CA VAL A 97 -7.05 24.36 1.21
C VAL A 97 -6.21 25.55 1.68
N GLU A 98 -4.98 25.58 1.21
CA GLU A 98 -3.98 26.61 1.53
C GLU A 98 -3.70 27.44 0.27
N SER A 99 -3.60 28.76 0.38
CA SER A 99 -3.26 29.63 -0.76
C SER A 99 -1.75 29.73 -0.90
N ILE A 100 -1.24 29.75 -2.14
CA ILE A 100 0.20 30.03 -2.38
C ILE A 100 0.59 31.45 -1.97
N PHE A 101 -0.37 32.36 -1.92
CA PHE A 101 -0.18 33.77 -1.60
C PHE A 101 -0.21 34.05 -0.09
N ASP A 102 -0.66 33.07 0.71
CA ASP A 102 -0.74 33.17 2.17
C ASP A 102 -0.34 31.84 2.84
N PRO A 103 0.94 31.45 2.70
CA PRO A 103 1.42 30.17 3.18
C PRO A 103 1.33 30.07 4.70
N GLY A 104 0.91 28.90 5.20
CA GLY A 104 0.70 28.64 6.63
C GLY A 104 -0.74 28.86 7.10
N ASN A 105 -1.53 29.65 6.38
CA ASN A 105 -2.96 29.82 6.63
C ASN A 105 -3.79 28.92 5.71
N TYR A 106 -4.84 28.30 6.24
CA TYR A 106 -5.64 27.34 5.47
C TYR A 106 -7.10 27.32 5.90
N PHE A 107 -7.96 27.06 4.91
CA PHE A 107 -9.35 26.71 5.13
C PHE A 107 -9.49 25.20 5.29
N ILE A 108 -10.42 24.78 6.15
CA ILE A 108 -10.76 23.36 6.29
C ILE A 108 -12.18 23.17 5.76
N PHE A 109 -12.33 22.32 4.75
CA PHE A 109 -13.61 21.91 4.22
C PHE A 109 -13.92 20.49 4.66
N ARG A 110 -15.16 20.23 5.06
CA ARG A 110 -15.70 18.87 5.17
C ARG A 110 -16.30 18.47 3.83
N VAL A 111 -15.93 17.28 3.37
CA VAL A 111 -16.48 16.66 2.17
C VAL A 111 -17.67 15.81 2.58
N ASN A 112 -18.82 16.06 1.98
CA ASN A 112 -20.03 15.27 2.20
C ASN A 112 -20.45 14.58 0.88
N ASP A 113 -21.35 13.61 0.97
CA ASP A 113 -21.99 12.95 -0.17
C ASP A 113 -20.99 12.39 -1.21
N ASN A 114 -19.91 11.78 -0.73
CA ASN A 114 -18.82 11.25 -1.57
C ASN A 114 -18.20 12.29 -2.51
N GLY A 115 -18.10 13.55 -2.09
CA GLY A 115 -17.48 14.62 -2.87
C GLY A 115 -18.45 15.48 -3.67
N LYS A 116 -19.77 15.25 -3.58
CA LYS A 116 -20.75 16.10 -4.27
C LYS A 116 -20.92 17.46 -3.63
N THR A 117 -20.81 17.54 -2.31
CA THR A 117 -20.95 18.78 -1.57
C THR A 117 -19.79 18.96 -0.61
N ILE A 118 -19.41 20.22 -0.38
CA ILE A 118 -18.36 20.59 0.56
C ILE A 118 -18.86 21.72 1.45
N SER A 119 -18.48 21.69 2.72
CA SER A 119 -18.88 22.69 3.71
C SER A 119 -17.65 23.23 4.41
N LEU A 120 -17.53 24.56 4.49
CA LEU A 120 -16.43 25.20 5.20
C LEU A 120 -16.61 24.98 6.71
N LEU A 121 -15.56 24.54 7.40
CA LEU A 121 -15.51 24.49 8.85
C LEU A 121 -15.04 25.85 9.39
N GLU A 122 -15.62 26.24 10.51
CA GLU A 122 -15.23 27.45 11.22
C GLU A 122 -13.85 27.25 11.87
N THR A 123 -12.91 28.13 11.51
CA THR A 123 -11.54 28.19 12.03
C THR A 123 -11.15 29.64 12.23
N ASP A 124 -10.11 29.90 13.03
CA ASP A 124 -9.61 31.26 13.25
C ASP A 124 -9.28 31.99 11.95
N TYR A 125 -8.82 31.25 10.93
CA TYR A 125 -8.60 31.81 9.61
C TYR A 125 -9.90 32.10 8.87
N ALA A 126 -10.88 31.18 8.89
CA ALA A 126 -12.17 31.39 8.23
C ALA A 126 -12.92 32.62 8.77
N VAL A 127 -12.82 32.91 10.07
CA VAL A 127 -13.46 34.07 10.72
C VAL A 127 -12.98 35.40 10.10
N GLN A 128 -11.75 35.48 9.60
CA GLN A 128 -11.20 36.67 8.95
C GLN A 128 -11.86 37.00 7.61
N TRP A 129 -12.60 36.05 7.04
CA TRP A 129 -13.21 36.14 5.71
C TRP A 129 -14.75 36.12 5.78
N THR A 130 -15.32 36.57 6.90
CA THR A 130 -16.77 36.53 7.17
C THR A 130 -17.58 37.20 6.07
N GLU A 131 -17.10 38.33 5.53
CA GLU A 131 -17.77 39.04 4.42
C GLU A 131 -17.85 38.18 3.15
N GLN A 132 -16.73 37.57 2.75
CA GLN A 132 -16.67 36.70 1.57
C GLN A 132 -17.44 35.40 1.79
N ILE A 133 -17.45 34.87 3.02
CA ILE A 133 -18.27 33.70 3.37
C ILE A 133 -19.75 34.05 3.21
N GLN A 134 -20.21 35.19 3.72
CA GLN A 134 -21.60 35.62 3.56
C GLN A 134 -21.95 35.84 2.08
N GLU A 135 -21.10 36.54 1.32
CA GLU A 135 -21.41 36.85 -0.08
C GLU A 135 -21.45 35.60 -0.96
N TYR A 136 -20.43 34.74 -0.87
CA TYR A 136 -20.23 33.65 -1.84
C TYR A 136 -20.75 32.30 -1.37
N LEU A 137 -20.53 31.94 -0.09
CA LEU A 137 -20.98 30.65 0.44
C LEU A 137 -22.45 30.69 0.87
N GLN A 138 -22.88 31.75 1.56
CA GLN A 138 -24.29 31.86 1.99
C GLN A 138 -25.18 32.47 0.90
N GLY A 139 -24.73 33.54 0.24
CA GLY A 139 -25.51 34.25 -0.77
C GLY A 139 -25.61 33.52 -2.11
N ARG A 140 -24.51 32.90 -2.56
CA ARG A 140 -24.44 32.23 -3.88
C ARG A 140 -24.31 30.71 -3.82
N ASN A 141 -24.11 30.14 -2.63
CA ASN A 141 -23.84 28.71 -2.43
C ASN A 141 -22.74 28.18 -3.36
N SER A 142 -21.66 28.96 -3.52
CA SER A 142 -20.60 28.67 -4.48
C SER A 142 -19.21 28.74 -3.85
N THR A 143 -18.69 27.56 -3.49
CA THR A 143 -17.30 27.43 -3.03
C THR A 143 -16.27 27.85 -4.07
N PRO A 144 -16.44 27.55 -5.38
CA PRO A 144 -15.51 28.04 -6.40
C PRO A 144 -15.46 29.56 -6.46
N ALA A 145 -16.61 30.24 -6.33
CA ALA A 145 -16.66 31.70 -6.34
C ALA A 145 -15.99 32.30 -5.09
N PHE A 146 -16.22 31.68 -3.92
CA PHE A 146 -15.53 32.05 -2.68
C PHE A 146 -14.01 31.94 -2.85
N LEU A 147 -13.51 30.76 -3.26
CA LEU A 147 -12.08 30.53 -3.40
C LEU A 147 -11.45 31.46 -4.44
N ALA A 148 -12.12 31.72 -5.56
CA ALA A 148 -11.63 32.67 -6.57
C ALA A 148 -11.52 34.10 -6.00
N ALA A 149 -12.53 34.57 -5.28
CA ALA A 149 -12.51 35.89 -4.65
C ALA A 149 -11.37 36.02 -3.63
N ILE A 150 -11.18 35.01 -2.79
CA ILE A 150 -10.08 34.96 -1.81
C ILE A 150 -8.73 34.98 -2.52
N THR A 151 -8.56 34.16 -3.57
CA THR A 151 -7.31 34.13 -4.34
C THR A 151 -6.98 35.50 -4.92
N LEU A 152 -7.95 36.21 -5.49
CA LEU A 152 -7.73 37.56 -6.04
C LEU A 152 -7.34 38.57 -4.95
N ILE A 153 -8.02 38.55 -3.80
CA ILE A 153 -7.71 39.45 -2.68
C ILE A 153 -6.30 39.16 -2.14
N LEU A 154 -5.95 37.89 -2.00
CA LEU A 154 -4.62 37.49 -1.52
C LEU A 154 -3.52 37.82 -2.53
N ASP A 155 -3.79 37.63 -3.82
CA ASP A 155 -2.87 38.01 -4.90
C ASP A 155 -2.64 39.52 -4.93
N GLU A 156 -3.67 40.36 -4.75
CA GLU A 156 -3.51 41.82 -4.65
C GLU A 156 -2.66 42.23 -3.43
N ARG A 157 -2.89 41.57 -2.28
CA ARG A 157 -2.07 41.77 -1.06
C ARG A 157 -0.62 41.32 -1.27
N ALA A 158 -0.40 40.21 -1.96
CA ALA A 158 0.93 39.69 -2.27
C ALA A 158 1.65 40.52 -3.35
N GLY A 159 0.93 40.97 -4.38
CA GLY A 159 1.39 41.81 -5.49
C GLY A 159 1.77 43.22 -5.07
N SER A 160 1.22 43.71 -3.94
CA SER A 160 1.76 44.88 -3.23
C SER A 160 3.20 44.69 -2.74
N THR A 161 3.74 43.46 -2.81
CA THR A 161 5.09 43.08 -2.37
C THR A 161 5.94 42.43 -3.49
N THR A 162 5.42 42.12 -4.68
CA THR A 162 6.21 41.44 -5.73
C THR A 162 5.80 41.89 -7.14
N THR A 163 6.71 42.61 -7.81
CA THR A 163 6.66 42.95 -9.24
C THR A 163 6.63 41.68 -10.09
N ILE A 164 5.56 41.51 -10.87
CA ILE A 164 5.40 40.42 -11.86
C ILE A 164 6.44 40.61 -12.97
N SER A 165 7.49 39.78 -13.01
CA SER A 165 8.34 39.64 -14.20
C SER A 165 7.68 38.64 -15.15
N PHE A 166 7.03 39.15 -16.20
CA PHE A 166 6.69 38.31 -17.35
C PHE A 166 7.99 37.93 -18.05
N TYR A 167 8.37 36.65 -18.01
CA TYR A 167 9.41 36.15 -18.90
C TYR A 167 8.84 36.14 -20.32
N SER A 168 9.41 36.98 -21.18
CA SER A 168 9.24 36.88 -22.63
C SER A 168 9.72 35.50 -23.05
N SER A 169 8.87 34.75 -23.75
CA SER A 169 9.28 33.49 -24.37
C SER A 169 10.12 33.81 -25.60
N ASP A 170 11.35 33.28 -25.65
CA ASP A 170 12.15 33.14 -26.87
C ASP A 170 11.55 32.06 -27.80
#